data_AF-A0A7K4IWU7-F1
#
_entry.id   AF-A0A7K4IWU7-F1
#
_cell.length_a   1.000
_cell.length_b   1.000
_cell.length_c   1.000
_cell.angle_alpha   90.00
_cell.angle_beta   90.00
_cell.angle_gamma   90.00
#
_symmetry.space_group_name_H-M   'P 1'
#
loop_
_entity.id
_entity.type
_entity.pdbx_description
1 polymer ?
#
loop_
_entity_poly.entity_id
_entity_poly.type
_entity_poly.pdbx_seq_one_letter_code
_entity_poly.pdbx_strand_id
1 'polypeptide(L)'
;VKSVTCAFCDMVCTSVSSLKAHIRFRHCDERPFHCQLCGSSFKNAYNLHKHVETHNDSGAYSCDVEGCGFTSRTLRTLREHYKRV
;
A
#
# COMPACT_ATOMS: atom_id res chain seq x y z
N VAL A 1 26.00 24.23 -8.15
CA VAL A 1 24.81 23.50 -7.65
C VAL A 1 24.98 23.28 -6.16
N LYS A 2 24.04 23.74 -5.32
CA LYS A 2 24.04 23.36 -3.90
C LYS A 2 23.55 21.92 -3.81
N SER A 3 24.44 21.02 -3.43
CA SER A 3 24.11 19.62 -3.11
C SER A 3 23.74 19.51 -1.64
N VAL A 4 22.91 18.52 -1.32
CA VAL A 4 22.45 18.25 0.05
C VAL A 4 22.68 16.78 0.35
N THR A 5 23.46 16.51 1.39
CA THR A 5 23.83 15.15 1.81
C THR A 5 22.80 14.57 2.78
N CYS A 6 22.54 13.28 2.68
CA CYS A 6 21.70 12.59 3.64
C CYS A 6 22.38 12.47 5.01
N ALA A 7 21.61 12.62 6.08
CA ALA A 7 22.12 12.50 7.44
C ALA A 7 22.26 11.04 7.92
N PHE A 8 21.67 10.09 7.18
CA PHE A 8 21.60 8.67 7.56
C PHE A 8 22.42 7.76 6.63
N CYS A 9 22.96 8.29 5.53
CA CYS A 9 23.85 7.60 4.60
C CYS A 9 24.65 8.59 3.74
N ASP A 10 25.64 8.11 2.99
CA ASP A 10 26.51 8.92 2.13
C ASP A 10 25.86 9.40 0.81
N MET A 11 24.54 9.27 0.67
CA MET A 11 23.85 9.66 -0.55
C MET A 11 23.74 11.19 -0.66
N VAL A 12 24.21 11.73 -1.80
CA VAL A 12 24.15 13.16 -2.12
C VAL A 12 23.02 13.44 -3.10
N CYS A 13 22.12 14.34 -2.73
CA CYS A 13 20.99 14.78 -3.54
C CYS A 13 21.25 16.18 -4.11
N THR A 14 20.66 16.46 -5.28
CA THR A 14 20.76 17.77 -5.95
C THR A 14 19.70 18.77 -5.48
N SER A 15 18.72 18.33 -4.70
CA SER A 15 17.65 19.17 -4.15
C SER A 15 17.16 18.66 -2.78
N VAL A 16 16.61 19.57 -1.98
CA VAL A 16 15.98 19.24 -0.68
C VAL A 16 14.77 18.32 -0.87
N SER A 17 14.00 18.50 -1.94
CA SER A 17 12.83 17.68 -2.28
C SER A 17 13.22 16.21 -2.51
N SER A 18 14.29 15.99 -3.28
CA SER A 18 14.85 14.66 -3.55
C SER A 18 15.37 14.03 -2.26
N LEU A 19 16.04 14.81 -1.39
CA LEU A 19 16.53 14.30 -0.12
C LEU A 19 15.39 13.90 0.82
N LYS A 20 14.32 14.70 0.92
CA LYS A 20 13.12 14.36 1.71
C LYS A 20 12.49 13.05 1.22
N ALA A 21 12.33 12.90 -0.10
CA ALA A 21 11.84 11.65 -0.67
C ALA A 21 12.77 10.48 -0.32
N HIS A 22 14.08 10.63 -0.54
CA HIS A 22 15.07 9.60 -0.20
C HIS A 22 14.96 9.16 1.27
N ILE A 23 14.94 10.10 2.22
CA ILE A 23 14.78 9.80 3.65
C ILE A 23 13.48 9.04 3.90
N ARG A 24 12.36 9.53 3.35
CA ARG A 24 11.05 8.87 3.49
C ARG A 24 11.04 7.44 2.94
N PHE A 25 11.66 7.20 1.78
CA PHE A 25 11.63 5.90 1.13
C PHE A 25 12.64 4.89 1.71
N ARG A 26 13.80 5.36 2.15
CA ARG A 26 14.97 4.52 2.47
C ARG A 26 15.27 4.43 3.96
N HIS A 27 14.96 5.47 4.72
CA HIS A 27 15.28 5.57 6.14
C HIS A 27 14.04 5.58 7.03
N CYS A 28 12.86 5.78 6.45
CA CYS A 28 11.58 5.65 7.14
C CYS A 28 10.83 4.41 6.63
N ASP A 29 10.25 3.63 7.54
CA ASP A 29 9.24 2.62 7.17
C ASP A 29 7.82 3.21 7.17
N GLU A 30 7.68 4.54 7.17
CA GLU A 30 6.38 5.15 6.98
C GLU A 30 5.85 4.78 5.59
N ARG A 31 4.75 4.02 5.61
CA ARG A 31 4.01 3.60 4.42
C ARG A 31 2.66 4.32 4.44
N PRO A 32 2.64 5.60 4.08
CA PRO A 32 1.46 6.46 4.26
C PRO A 32 0.30 6.03 3.34
N PHE A 33 0.58 5.30 2.26
CA PHE A 33 -0.42 4.89 1.29
C PHE A 33 -0.91 3.48 1.62
N HIS A 34 -2.12 3.36 2.13
CA HIS A 34 -2.68 2.07 2.54
C HIS A 34 -3.77 1.61 1.57
N CYS A 35 -3.74 0.33 1.24
CA CYS A 35 -4.75 -0.34 0.47
C CYS A 35 -5.96 -0.55 1.35
N GLN A 36 -7.04 0.15 1.00
CA GLN A 36 -8.31 -0.02 1.66
C GLN A 36 -8.85 -1.43 1.49
N LEU A 37 -8.44 -2.22 0.50
CA LEU A 37 -9.02 -3.53 0.21
C LEU A 37 -8.38 -4.70 0.98
N CYS A 38 -7.25 -4.49 1.65
CA CYS A 38 -6.58 -5.55 2.40
C CYS A 38 -5.73 -5.04 3.58
N GLY A 39 -5.59 -3.72 3.73
CA GLY A 39 -4.77 -3.09 4.76
C GLY A 39 -3.28 -2.96 4.39
N SER A 40 -2.87 -3.44 3.21
CA SER A 40 -1.46 -3.38 2.78
C SER A 40 -0.97 -1.96 2.63
N SER A 41 0.18 -1.64 3.21
CA SER A 41 0.74 -0.28 3.17
C SER A 41 1.90 -0.17 2.18
N PHE A 42 2.00 0.97 1.51
CA PHE A 42 2.91 1.29 0.41
C PHE A 42 3.58 2.65 0.63
N LYS A 43 4.79 2.78 0.08
CA LYS A 43 5.61 3.99 0.23
C LYS A 43 5.20 5.12 -0.73
N ASN A 44 4.51 4.81 -1.83
CA ASN A 44 4.02 5.82 -2.77
C ASN A 44 2.67 5.43 -3.42
N ALA A 45 2.01 6.43 -3.98
CA ALA A 45 0.70 6.31 -4.62
C ALA A 45 0.74 5.41 -5.87
N TYR A 46 1.82 5.44 -6.66
CA TYR A 46 1.95 4.61 -7.85
C TYR A 46 1.93 3.11 -7.52
N ASN A 47 2.70 2.69 -6.50
CA ASN A 47 2.72 1.29 -6.07
C ASN A 47 1.38 0.87 -5.45
N LEU A 48 0.70 1.76 -4.72
CA LEU A 48 -0.67 1.51 -4.26
C LEU A 48 -1.63 1.33 -5.44
N HIS A 49 -1.55 2.20 -6.46
CA HIS A 49 -2.41 2.13 -7.64
C HIS A 49 -2.25 0.79 -8.37
N LYS A 50 -1.02 0.38 -8.68
CA LYS A 50 -0.74 -0.95 -9.26
C LYS A 50 -1.24 -2.10 -8.39
N HIS A 51 -1.10 -1.98 -7.07
CA HIS A 51 -1.61 -2.99 -6.16
C HIS A 51 -3.14 -3.07 -6.20
N VAL A 52 -3.84 -1.94 -6.32
CA VAL A 52 -5.30 -1.90 -6.43
C VAL A 52 -5.79 -2.57 -7.73
N GLU A 53 -5.04 -2.47 -8.82
CA GLU A 53 -5.34 -3.17 -10.07
C GLU A 53 -5.36 -4.70 -9.91
N THR A 54 -4.52 -5.25 -9.02
CA THR A 54 -4.51 -6.70 -8.75
C THR A 54 -5.78 -7.23 -8.07
N HIS A 55 -6.56 -6.37 -7.41
CA HIS A 55 -7.89 -6.73 -6.88
C HIS A 55 -8.96 -6.74 -7.97
N ASN A 56 -8.73 -6.09 -9.11
CA ASN A 56 -9.69 -6.02 -10.21
C ASN A 56 -9.51 -7.18 -11.20
N ASP A 57 -8.31 -7.77 -11.29
CA ASP A 57 -8.01 -8.94 -12.12
C ASP A 57 -8.34 -10.28 -11.43
N SER A 58 -8.52 -10.27 -10.11
CA SER A 58 -8.93 -11.43 -9.33
C SER A 58 -10.45 -11.57 -9.36
N GLY A 59 -10.94 -12.64 -9.99
CA GLY A 59 -12.35 -13.05 -9.93
C GLY A 59 -12.90 -12.97 -8.51
N ALA A 60 -14.17 -12.59 -8.38
CA ALA A 60 -14.79 -12.26 -7.10
C ALA A 60 -14.53 -13.34 -6.03
N TYR A 61 -14.18 -12.89 -4.82
CA TYR A 61 -14.13 -13.69 -3.60
C TYR A 61 -15.56 -14.02 -3.15
N SER A 62 -15.81 -15.21 -2.64
CA SER A 62 -17.08 -15.61 -2.05
C SER A 62 -16.92 -15.91 -0.56
N CYS A 63 -17.97 -15.71 0.21
CA CYS A 63 -18.15 -16.28 1.54
C CYS A 63 -18.54 -17.74 1.37
N ASP A 64 -17.89 -18.58 2.14
CA ASP A 64 -18.02 -20.04 2.11
C ASP A 64 -19.01 -20.56 3.16
N VAL A 65 -19.66 -19.66 3.90
CA VAL A 65 -20.65 -20.06 4.91
C VAL A 65 -21.90 -20.57 4.22
N GLU A 66 -22.27 -21.81 4.54
CA GLU A 66 -23.44 -22.52 4.04
C GLU A 66 -24.70 -21.65 4.17
N GLY A 67 -25.36 -21.35 3.03
CA GLY A 67 -26.54 -20.50 2.99
C GLY A 67 -26.29 -18.99 3.05
N CYS A 68 -25.04 -18.53 3.14
CA CYS A 68 -24.71 -17.10 3.19
C CYS A 68 -24.74 -16.44 1.80
N GLY A 69 -24.18 -17.12 0.79
CA GLY A 69 -24.15 -16.63 -0.61
C GLY A 69 -23.41 -15.30 -0.83
N PHE A 70 -22.68 -14.81 0.16
CA PHE A 70 -22.00 -13.52 0.08
C PHE A 70 -20.83 -13.59 -0.91
N THR A 71 -20.62 -12.57 -1.73
CA THR A 71 -19.43 -12.45 -2.58
C THR A 71 -18.88 -11.04 -2.53
N SER A 72 -17.57 -10.90 -2.50
CA SER A 72 -16.84 -9.64 -2.58
C SER A 72 -15.73 -9.72 -3.60
N ARG A 73 -15.48 -8.66 -4.36
CA ARG A 73 -14.30 -8.58 -5.24
C ARG A 73 -12.99 -8.32 -4.51
N THR A 74 -13.02 -8.26 -3.17
CA THR A 74 -11.90 -7.80 -2.36
C THR A 74 -11.82 -8.56 -1.04
N LEU A 75 -10.60 -8.97 -0.67
CA LEU A 75 -10.36 -9.82 0.49
C LEU A 75 -10.72 -9.15 1.84
N ARG A 76 -10.56 -7.83 2.00
CA ARG A 76 -10.94 -7.14 3.26
C ARG A 76 -12.42 -7.29 3.54
N THR A 77 -13.26 -7.13 2.52
CA THR A 77 -14.71 -7.10 2.73
C THR A 77 -15.23 -8.49 3.07
N LEU A 78 -14.68 -9.52 2.43
CA LEU A 78 -14.87 -10.89 2.87
C LEU A 78 -14.40 -11.08 4.32
N ARG A 79 -13.21 -10.56 4.66
CA ARG A 79 -12.65 -10.65 6.02
C ARG A 79 -13.48 -9.93 7.08
N GLU A 80 -14.10 -8.80 6.76
CA GLU A 80 -15.00 -8.11 7.69
C GLU A 80 -16.35 -8.81 7.80
N HIS A 81 -16.84 -9.38 6.71
CA HIS A 81 -18.01 -10.23 6.71
C HIS A 81 -17.81 -11.45 7.64
N TYR A 82 -16.66 -12.13 7.55
CA TYR A 82 -16.28 -13.20 8.49
C TYR A 82 -16.20 -12.81 9.97
N LYS A 83 -16.17 -11.51 10.31
CA LYS A 83 -16.21 -11.08 11.72
C LYS A 83 -17.63 -11.00 12.27
N ARG A 84 -18.64 -11.09 11.42
CA ARG A 84 -20.06 -10.84 11.73
C ARG A 84 -20.95 -12.06 11.47
N VAL A 85 -20.39 -13.10 10.87
CA VAL A 85 -20.99 -14.41 10.68
C VAL A 85 -20.45 -15.33 11.75
#